data_AF-A0A940P6C2-F1
#
_entry.id   AF-A0A940P6C2-F1
#
_cell.length_a   1.000
_cell.length_b   1.000
_cell.length_c   1.000
_cell.angle_alpha   90.00
_cell.angle_beta   90.00
_cell.angle_gamma   90.00
#
_symmetry.space_group_name_H-M   'P 1'
#
loop_
_entity.id
_entity.type
_entity.pdbx_description
1 polymer ?
#
loop_
_entity_poly.entity_id
_entity_poly.type
_entity_poly.pdbx_seq_one_letter_code
_entity_poly.pdbx_strand_id
1 'polypeptide(L)'
;MSNDVARIARTITDLGYAPVTSVDTDGKPTYGSVVWLPHHRAGGRSYEAQAAGTADSIWADGREVYASEDSQGYNTTLTTVGVTDDIDAAWYGYTVNDDGSVEEYANGVEFPHFALVIIEDTTDAVGRTTVFYNCHITQRGNQAGQTSEGNGLNPQFPVHNIGCRPRLDCMAVKMTIPAKTKITTIPEPSMAAPHVHIAESTATVAVGGTKKLTISSVLPADSVITWSSGTQAKATVASDGTVTGVTAGSSVITASITVDGTAYTDTCTVTVTSTT
;
A
#
# COMPACT_ATOMS: atom_id res chain seq x y z
N MET A 1 -21.02 8.85 -21.99
CA MET A 1 -20.03 9.84 -21.52
C MET A 1 -18.80 9.04 -21.13
N SER A 2 -17.66 9.32 -21.77
CA SER A 2 -16.40 8.60 -21.55
C SER A 2 -16.03 8.72 -20.08
N ASN A 3 -15.93 7.59 -19.37
CA ASN A 3 -15.33 7.57 -18.03
C ASN A 3 -13.81 7.71 -18.21
N ASP A 4 -13.37 8.93 -18.53
CA ASP A 4 -11.98 9.35 -18.48
C ASP A 4 -11.59 9.54 -17.01
N VAL A 5 -11.68 8.46 -16.22
CA VAL A 5 -11.03 8.40 -14.92
C VAL A 5 -9.54 8.37 -15.23
N ALA A 6 -8.86 9.48 -14.94
CA ALA A 6 -7.49 9.76 -15.31
C ALA A 6 -6.57 8.53 -15.15
N ARG A 7 -6.10 7.99 -16.29
CA ARG A 7 -5.04 6.98 -16.35
C ARG A 7 -3.73 7.64 -15.95
N ILE A 8 -3.32 7.50 -14.69
CA ILE A 8 -2.01 7.98 -14.23
C ILE A 8 -1.04 6.81 -14.31
N ALA A 9 -0.26 6.73 -15.38
CA ALA A 9 0.88 5.84 -15.46
C ALA A 9 1.91 6.28 -14.42
N ARG A 10 2.16 5.44 -13.40
CA ARG A 10 3.16 5.73 -12.36
C ARG A 10 4.47 5.04 -12.68
N THR A 11 5.58 5.76 -12.49
CA THR A 11 6.93 5.24 -12.68
C THR A 11 7.29 4.35 -11.50
N ILE A 12 7.52 3.07 -11.77
CA ILE A 12 7.95 2.10 -10.75
C ILE A 12 9.47 2.20 -10.59
N THR A 13 9.93 2.37 -9.35
CA THR A 13 11.36 2.40 -9.00
C THR A 13 11.89 0.98 -8.79
N ASP A 14 11.14 0.14 -8.07
CA ASP A 14 11.47 -1.27 -7.84
C ASP A 14 10.21 -2.14 -7.85
N LEU A 15 10.37 -3.40 -8.28
CA LEU A 15 9.30 -4.38 -8.38
C LEU A 15 9.76 -5.70 -7.78
N GLY A 16 8.94 -6.29 -6.92
CA GLY A 16 9.17 -7.60 -6.34
C GLY A 16 7.89 -8.42 -6.30
N TYR A 17 8.04 -9.72 -6.05
CA TYR A 17 6.92 -10.61 -5.78
C TYR A 17 7.29 -11.64 -4.72
N ALA A 18 6.30 -12.20 -4.03
CA ALA A 18 6.49 -13.31 -3.11
C ALA A 18 5.50 -14.43 -3.45
N PRO A 19 5.97 -15.65 -3.79
CA PRO A 19 5.07 -16.75 -4.12
C PRO A 19 4.27 -17.18 -2.89
N VAL A 20 3.02 -17.63 -3.09
CA VAL A 20 2.25 -18.33 -2.06
C VAL A 20 2.81 -19.75 -1.93
N THR A 21 3.22 -20.14 -0.72
CA THR A 21 3.79 -21.47 -0.43
C THR A 21 2.77 -22.43 0.15
N SER A 22 1.73 -21.92 0.80
CA SER A 22 0.57 -22.69 1.26
C SER A 22 -0.61 -21.75 1.49
N VAL A 23 -1.81 -22.32 1.53
CA VAL A 23 -3.05 -21.62 1.93
C VAL A 23 -3.74 -22.49 2.97
N ASP A 24 -4.17 -21.90 4.07
CA ASP A 24 -4.91 -22.65 5.10
C ASP A 24 -6.41 -22.79 4.78
N THR A 25 -7.17 -23.39 5.68
CA THR A 25 -8.61 -23.66 5.49
C THR A 25 -9.47 -22.40 5.44
N ASP A 26 -8.98 -21.30 6.01
CA ASP A 26 -9.66 -20.00 6.02
C ASP A 26 -9.21 -19.14 4.84
N GLY A 27 -8.40 -19.71 3.94
CA GLY A 27 -7.86 -19.07 2.76
C GLY A 27 -6.84 -17.97 3.06
N LYS A 28 -6.17 -18.08 4.20
CA LYS A 28 -5.00 -17.27 4.53
C LYS A 28 -3.76 -17.82 3.81
N PRO A 29 -3.12 -17.02 2.93
CA PRO A 29 -1.90 -17.43 2.24
C PRO A 29 -0.67 -17.27 3.15
N THR A 30 0.23 -18.27 3.12
CA THR A 30 1.61 -18.13 3.57
C THR A 30 2.46 -17.71 2.38
N TYR A 31 3.14 -16.56 2.49
CA TYR A 31 4.04 -16.07 1.44
C TYR A 31 5.48 -16.47 1.73
N GLY A 32 6.22 -16.82 0.67
CA GLY A 32 7.67 -16.97 0.71
C GLY A 32 8.39 -15.62 0.85
N SER A 33 9.73 -15.67 0.82
CA SER A 33 10.56 -14.46 0.79
C SER A 33 10.31 -13.64 -0.48
N VAL A 34 10.42 -12.32 -0.36
CA VAL A 34 10.25 -11.41 -1.49
C VAL A 34 11.44 -11.53 -2.45
N VAL A 35 11.13 -11.84 -3.71
CA VAL A 35 12.05 -11.87 -4.84
C VAL A 35 11.99 -10.52 -5.55
N TRP A 36 13.09 -9.78 -5.55
CA TRP A 36 13.21 -8.48 -6.22
C TRP A 36 13.72 -8.64 -7.64
N LEU A 37 13.01 -8.06 -8.60
CA LEU A 37 13.38 -8.14 -10.02
C LEU A 37 14.56 -7.21 -10.32
N PRO A 38 15.59 -7.67 -11.05
CA PRO A 38 16.75 -6.86 -11.33
C PRO A 38 16.39 -5.63 -12.17
N HIS A 39 17.07 -4.53 -11.86
CA HIS A 39 16.78 -3.16 -12.30
C HIS A 39 17.72 -2.73 -13.45
N HIS A 40 17.82 -3.48 -14.55
CA HIS A 40 18.66 -2.99 -15.66
C HIS A 40 17.99 -1.79 -16.35
N ARG A 41 18.28 -0.60 -15.82
CA ARG A 41 18.00 0.76 -16.31
C ARG A 41 16.51 1.14 -16.30
N ALA A 42 16.14 1.89 -15.25
CA ALA A 42 14.88 2.62 -15.11
C ALA A 42 14.54 3.38 -16.40
N GLY A 43 13.37 3.09 -16.96
CA GLY A 43 12.93 3.70 -18.22
C GLY A 43 11.67 3.16 -18.88
N GLY A 44 10.99 2.13 -18.37
CA GLY A 44 9.69 1.76 -18.96
C GLY A 44 8.83 0.75 -18.21
N ARG A 45 9.05 0.55 -16.90
CA ARG A 45 8.10 -0.21 -16.09
C ARG A 45 6.99 0.73 -15.62
N SER A 46 5.80 0.53 -16.16
CA SER A 46 4.60 1.24 -15.77
C SER A 46 3.56 0.23 -15.29
N TYR A 47 2.75 0.67 -14.34
CA TYR A 47 1.67 -0.13 -13.81
C TYR A 47 0.41 0.72 -13.75
N GLU A 48 -0.71 0.11 -14.11
CA GLU A 48 -2.04 0.67 -13.96
C GLU A 48 -2.87 -0.29 -13.09
N ALA A 49 -3.59 0.24 -12.10
CA ALA A 49 -4.55 -0.50 -11.29
C ALA A 49 -5.93 0.10 -11.46
N GLN A 50 -6.93 -0.73 -11.74
CA GLN A 50 -8.33 -0.33 -11.72
C GLN A 50 -9.11 -1.29 -10.84
N ALA A 51 -9.98 -0.75 -9.97
CA ALA A 51 -10.91 -1.57 -9.19
C ALA A 51 -11.88 -2.27 -10.15
N ALA A 52 -12.18 -3.55 -9.90
CA ALA A 52 -13.06 -4.36 -10.75
C ALA A 52 -14.05 -5.18 -9.90
N GLY A 53 -15.36 -4.96 -10.09
CA GLY A 53 -16.45 -5.70 -9.44
C GLY A 53 -17.44 -4.83 -8.65
N THR A 54 -18.45 -5.45 -8.04
CA THR A 54 -19.38 -4.83 -7.09
C THR A 54 -18.69 -4.65 -5.74
N ALA A 55 -18.79 -3.46 -5.15
CA ALA A 55 -18.01 -3.06 -3.99
C ALA A 55 -18.78 -3.27 -2.69
N ASP A 56 -18.34 -4.21 -1.86
CA ASP A 56 -18.63 -4.20 -0.43
C ASP A 56 -17.40 -3.63 0.31
N SER A 57 -17.63 -2.73 1.27
CA SER A 57 -16.59 -1.99 1.99
C SER A 57 -16.11 -2.74 3.22
N ILE A 58 -14.80 -2.91 3.37
CA ILE A 58 -14.15 -3.51 4.54
C ILE A 58 -12.87 -2.75 4.88
N TRP A 59 -12.38 -2.89 6.11
CA TRP A 59 -11.29 -2.04 6.64
C TRP A 59 -9.99 -2.81 6.82
N ALA A 60 -8.98 -2.63 5.94
CA ALA A 60 -7.65 -3.25 6.11
C ALA A 60 -6.53 -2.20 6.11
N ASP A 61 -5.56 -2.34 7.01
CA ASP A 61 -4.48 -1.39 7.33
C ASP A 61 -4.95 0.05 7.50
N GLY A 62 -6.12 0.18 8.11
CA GLY A 62 -6.72 1.49 8.29
C GLY A 62 -7.28 2.12 7.00
N ARG A 63 -7.53 1.34 5.95
CA ARG A 63 -8.03 1.84 4.67
C ARG A 63 -9.28 1.08 4.28
N GLU A 64 -10.24 1.80 3.69
CA GLU A 64 -11.38 1.15 3.04
C GLU A 64 -10.86 0.38 1.82
N VAL A 65 -10.94 -0.93 1.91
CA VAL A 65 -10.67 -1.86 0.82
C VAL A 65 -12.02 -2.31 0.28
N TYR A 66 -12.15 -2.33 -1.04
CA TYR A 66 -13.34 -2.82 -1.73
C TYR A 66 -13.18 -4.33 -1.93
N ALA A 67 -14.08 -5.13 -1.38
CA ALA A 67 -14.12 -6.58 -1.57
C ALA A 67 -15.56 -7.08 -1.36
N SER A 68 -16.24 -7.50 -2.43
CA SER A 68 -17.26 -8.54 -2.33
C SER A 68 -16.69 -9.86 -2.85
N GLU A 69 -17.23 -11.00 -2.42
CA GLU A 69 -16.78 -12.34 -2.83
C GLU A 69 -16.87 -12.58 -4.36
N ASP A 70 -17.71 -11.78 -5.06
CA ASP A 70 -17.87 -11.78 -6.52
C ASP A 70 -16.93 -10.79 -7.23
N SER A 71 -16.17 -9.98 -6.49
CA SER A 71 -15.30 -8.94 -7.04
C SER A 71 -13.92 -9.47 -7.43
N GLN A 72 -13.44 -9.09 -8.60
CA GLN A 72 -12.07 -9.39 -9.06
C GLN A 72 -11.02 -8.51 -8.36
N GLY A 73 -11.41 -7.79 -7.30
CA GLY A 73 -10.58 -6.88 -6.50
C GLY A 73 -10.02 -5.73 -7.34
N TYR A 74 -8.83 -5.94 -7.91
CA TYR A 74 -8.19 -5.04 -8.86
C TYR A 74 -7.73 -5.80 -10.09
N ASN A 75 -8.06 -5.26 -11.27
CA ASN A 75 -7.37 -5.62 -12.50
C ASN A 75 -6.21 -4.66 -12.69
N THR A 76 -5.03 -5.24 -12.87
CA THR A 76 -3.79 -4.53 -13.11
C THR A 76 -3.19 -4.90 -14.45
N THR A 77 -2.60 -3.91 -15.09
CA THR A 77 -1.64 -4.16 -16.16
C THR A 77 -0.26 -3.72 -15.69
N LEU A 78 0.70 -4.64 -15.70
CA LEU A 78 2.10 -4.35 -15.46
C LEU A 78 2.85 -4.47 -16.78
N THR A 79 3.46 -3.38 -17.23
CA THR A 79 4.39 -3.40 -18.36
C THR A 79 5.80 -3.54 -17.81
N THR A 80 6.55 -4.57 -18.22
CA THR A 80 7.93 -4.79 -17.77
C THR A 80 8.91 -4.52 -18.92
N VAL A 81 9.88 -3.64 -18.72
CA VAL A 81 11.07 -3.57 -19.59
C VAL A 81 12.07 -4.61 -19.08
N GLY A 82 12.01 -5.83 -19.65
CA GLY A 82 12.98 -6.90 -19.44
C GLY A 82 12.84 -7.76 -18.17
N VAL A 83 13.36 -8.99 -18.31
CA VAL A 83 13.21 -10.25 -17.55
C VAL A 83 11.90 -10.99 -17.78
N THR A 84 11.80 -11.67 -18.92
CA THR A 84 10.71 -12.60 -19.24
C THR A 84 10.99 -13.99 -18.67
N ASP A 85 12.23 -14.49 -18.73
CA ASP A 85 12.48 -15.93 -18.53
C ASP A 85 12.26 -16.46 -17.08
N ASP A 86 12.72 -15.76 -16.04
CA ASP A 86 12.58 -16.23 -14.64
C ASP A 86 11.20 -15.90 -14.01
N ILE A 87 10.57 -14.82 -14.47
CA ILE A 87 9.22 -14.41 -14.02
C ILE A 87 8.19 -15.35 -14.59
N ASP A 88 8.41 -15.79 -15.83
CA ASP A 88 7.44 -16.57 -16.55
C ASP A 88 7.19 -17.92 -15.87
N ALA A 89 8.23 -18.60 -15.39
CA ALA A 89 8.08 -19.85 -14.63
C ALA A 89 7.31 -19.65 -13.32
N ALA A 90 7.61 -18.58 -12.58
CA ALA A 90 7.00 -18.32 -11.28
C ALA A 90 5.54 -17.82 -11.38
N TRP A 91 5.20 -17.06 -12.41
CA TRP A 91 3.88 -16.41 -12.56
C TRP A 91 2.94 -17.18 -13.48
N TYR A 92 3.46 -17.85 -14.51
CA TYR A 92 2.67 -18.71 -15.40
C TYR A 92 2.73 -20.19 -15.05
N GLY A 93 3.53 -20.57 -14.04
CA GLY A 93 3.57 -21.93 -13.49
C GLY A 93 4.30 -22.94 -14.37
N TYR A 94 5.24 -22.52 -15.21
CA TYR A 94 6.00 -23.45 -16.04
C TYR A 94 6.91 -24.35 -15.19
N THR A 95 6.93 -25.65 -15.48
CA THR A 95 7.94 -26.56 -14.95
C THR A 95 9.09 -26.68 -15.96
N VAL A 96 10.30 -26.29 -15.54
CA VAL A 96 11.53 -26.51 -16.31
C VAL A 96 12.05 -27.90 -15.95
N ASN A 97 12.03 -28.81 -16.91
CA ASN A 97 12.59 -30.14 -16.77
C ASN A 97 14.12 -30.08 -16.69
N ASP A 98 14.75 -31.13 -16.16
CA ASP A 98 16.22 -31.23 -16.01
C ASP A 98 17.00 -31.09 -17.34
N ASP A 99 16.32 -31.24 -18.48
CA ASP A 99 16.88 -31.07 -19.83
C ASP A 99 16.70 -29.66 -20.42
N GLY A 100 16.13 -28.72 -19.65
CA GLY A 100 15.83 -27.36 -20.09
C GLY A 100 14.56 -27.22 -20.93
N SER A 101 13.78 -28.29 -21.11
CA SER A 101 12.45 -28.22 -21.72
C SER A 101 11.44 -27.61 -20.74
N VAL A 102 10.51 -26.84 -21.30
CA VAL A 102 9.46 -26.16 -20.53
C VAL A 102 8.15 -26.91 -20.76
N GLU A 103 7.59 -27.47 -19.70
CA GLU A 103 6.24 -28.05 -19.72
C GLU A 103 5.20 -26.97 -19.38
N GLU A 104 4.22 -26.81 -20.27
CA GLU A 104 3.14 -25.84 -20.11
C GLU A 104 2.08 -26.34 -19.12
N TYR A 105 1.60 -25.43 -18.27
CA TYR A 105 0.50 -25.68 -17.36
C TYR A 105 -0.78 -26.04 -18.13
N ALA A 106 -1.44 -27.14 -17.74
CA ALA A 106 -2.62 -27.66 -18.42
C ALA A 106 -3.80 -26.69 -18.43
N ASN A 107 -4.63 -26.78 -19.48
CA ASN A 107 -5.79 -25.92 -19.67
C ASN A 107 -6.84 -26.16 -18.56
N GLY A 108 -7.18 -25.12 -17.78
CA GLY A 108 -8.22 -25.19 -16.73
C GLY A 108 -7.72 -25.23 -15.28
N VAL A 109 -6.41 -25.10 -15.04
CA VAL A 109 -5.84 -24.99 -13.69
C VAL A 109 -5.49 -23.51 -13.41
N GLU A 110 -5.86 -23.02 -12.22
CA GLU A 110 -5.61 -21.63 -11.80
C GLU A 110 -4.11 -21.33 -11.72
N PHE A 111 -3.69 -20.17 -12.26
CA PHE A 111 -2.29 -19.74 -12.23
C PHE A 111 -1.77 -19.60 -10.79
N PRO A 112 -0.47 -19.79 -10.53
CA PRO A 112 0.08 -19.64 -9.18
C PRO A 112 -0.18 -18.25 -8.62
N HIS A 113 -0.56 -18.21 -7.35
CA HIS A 113 -0.83 -16.97 -6.63
C HIS A 113 0.45 -16.43 -5.98
N PHE A 114 0.56 -15.11 -5.90
CA PHE A 114 1.68 -14.39 -5.30
C PHE A 114 1.23 -13.07 -4.68
N ALA A 115 2.06 -12.49 -3.81
CA ALA A 115 1.95 -11.08 -3.45
C ALA A 115 2.83 -10.26 -4.39
N LEU A 116 2.33 -9.13 -4.89
CA LEU A 116 3.06 -8.19 -5.72
C LEU A 116 3.51 -7.00 -4.88
N VAL A 117 4.78 -6.61 -4.99
CA VAL A 117 5.35 -5.49 -4.23
C VAL A 117 5.87 -4.45 -5.21
N ILE A 118 5.33 -3.23 -5.12
CA ILE A 118 5.66 -2.12 -6.01
C ILE A 118 6.21 -0.98 -5.17
N ILE A 119 7.39 -0.47 -5.54
CA ILE A 119 7.94 0.77 -4.99
C ILE A 119 7.82 1.87 -6.03
N GLU A 120 7.21 2.99 -5.67
CA GLU A 120 6.98 4.14 -6.53
C GLU A 120 7.49 5.43 -5.88
N ASP A 121 7.94 6.38 -6.71
CA ASP A 121 8.19 7.74 -6.27
C ASP A 121 6.86 8.51 -6.18
N THR A 122 6.72 9.32 -5.12
CA THR A 122 5.55 10.18 -4.88
C THR A 122 5.97 11.64 -4.87
N THR A 123 5.01 12.54 -5.08
CA THR A 123 5.26 14.00 -5.19
C THR A 123 5.75 14.64 -3.90
N ASP A 124 5.62 13.96 -2.76
CA ASP A 124 6.10 14.39 -1.44
C ASP A 124 7.59 14.05 -1.20
N ALA A 125 8.29 13.47 -2.18
CA ALA A 125 9.67 12.99 -2.10
C ALA A 125 9.94 11.87 -1.09
N VAL A 126 8.91 11.32 -0.43
CA VAL A 126 9.02 10.18 0.49
C VAL A 126 8.98 8.86 -0.29
N GLY A 127 8.17 8.80 -1.34
CA GLY A 127 7.85 7.60 -2.09
C GLY A 127 6.92 6.64 -1.32
N ARG A 128 6.56 5.54 -1.96
CA ARG A 128 5.56 4.60 -1.44
C ARG A 128 5.92 3.16 -1.83
N THR A 129 5.71 2.22 -0.91
CA THR A 129 5.69 0.79 -1.19
C THR A 129 4.25 0.30 -1.10
N THR A 130 3.73 -0.27 -2.18
CA THR A 130 2.40 -0.87 -2.25
C THR A 130 2.56 -2.39 -2.36
N VAL A 131 1.86 -3.13 -1.50
CA VAL A 131 1.75 -4.58 -1.58
C VAL A 131 0.36 -4.92 -2.06
N PHE A 132 0.23 -5.70 -3.12
CA PHE A 132 -1.03 -6.33 -3.50
C PHE A 132 -1.00 -7.80 -3.08
N TYR A 133 -2.05 -8.22 -2.41
CA TYR A 133 -2.21 -9.58 -1.93
C TYR A 133 -2.92 -10.42 -2.99
N ASN A 134 -2.69 -11.73 -2.90
CA ASN A 134 -3.43 -12.76 -3.64
C ASN A 134 -3.57 -12.45 -5.15
N CYS A 135 -2.46 -12.04 -5.75
CA CYS A 135 -2.35 -11.74 -7.16
C CYS A 135 -2.11 -13.01 -7.98
N HIS A 136 -2.67 -13.06 -9.18
CA HIS A 136 -2.50 -14.13 -10.15
C HIS A 136 -2.50 -13.52 -11.55
N ILE A 137 -1.95 -14.24 -12.50
CA ILE A 137 -2.08 -13.83 -13.90
C ILE A 137 -3.49 -14.14 -14.39
N THR A 138 -4.15 -13.16 -15.01
CA THR A 138 -5.52 -13.31 -15.52
C THR A 138 -5.56 -13.75 -16.98
N GLN A 139 -4.50 -13.46 -17.73
CA GLN A 139 -4.34 -13.88 -19.11
C GLN A 139 -2.85 -13.96 -19.45
N ARG A 140 -2.44 -14.94 -20.27
CA ARG A 140 -1.08 -14.95 -20.82
C ARG A 140 -0.83 -13.65 -21.60
N GLY A 141 0.30 -12.99 -21.30
CA GLY A 141 0.72 -11.79 -22.00
C GLY A 141 0.83 -12.05 -23.51
N ASN A 142 0.21 -11.20 -24.32
CA ASN A 142 0.25 -11.34 -25.77
C ASN A 142 1.49 -10.63 -26.32
N GLN A 143 2.46 -11.37 -26.86
CA GLN A 143 3.46 -10.79 -27.76
C GLN A 143 2.87 -10.76 -29.18
N ALA A 144 2.04 -9.76 -29.48
CA ALA A 144 1.63 -9.53 -30.86
C ALA A 144 2.79 -8.97 -31.67
N GLY A 145 3.64 -9.85 -32.21
CA GLY A 145 4.67 -9.47 -33.16
C GLY A 145 4.03 -8.95 -34.44
N GLN A 146 4.09 -7.64 -34.68
CA GLN A 146 3.98 -7.13 -36.04
C GLN A 146 5.38 -7.12 -36.66
N THR A 147 5.63 -8.04 -37.59
CA THR A 147 6.69 -7.87 -38.59
C THR A 147 6.16 -6.89 -39.64
N SER A 148 6.64 -5.65 -39.64
CA SER A 148 6.64 -4.89 -40.89
C SER A 148 7.95 -4.13 -41.05
N GLU A 149 8.66 -4.45 -42.12
CA GLU A 149 9.64 -3.55 -42.71
C GLU A 149 8.97 -2.18 -42.95
N GLY A 150 9.54 -1.10 -42.40
CA GLY A 150 9.34 0.23 -42.99
C GLY A 150 8.96 1.41 -42.10
N ASN A 151 8.77 1.29 -40.79
CA ASN A 151 8.56 2.47 -39.93
C ASN A 151 8.94 2.21 -38.47
N GLY A 152 10.19 2.51 -38.12
CA GLY A 152 10.68 2.66 -36.74
C GLY A 152 10.61 1.40 -35.86
N LEU A 153 11.73 1.00 -35.27
CA LEU A 153 11.74 0.00 -34.19
C LEU A 153 11.01 0.61 -32.98
N ASN A 154 9.73 0.31 -32.80
CA ASN A 154 9.00 0.64 -31.58
C ASN A 154 9.07 -0.59 -30.66
N PRO A 155 9.91 -0.59 -29.62
CA PRO A 155 10.06 -1.77 -28.76
C PRO A 155 8.74 -2.06 -28.04
N GLN A 156 8.13 -3.21 -28.32
CA GLN A 156 6.93 -3.69 -27.63
C GLN A 156 7.37 -4.52 -26.42
N PHE A 157 7.03 -4.04 -25.22
CA PHE A 157 7.40 -4.67 -23.96
C PHE A 157 6.35 -5.73 -23.53
N PRO A 158 6.75 -6.79 -22.81
CA PRO A 158 5.80 -7.71 -22.19
C PRO A 158 4.82 -6.96 -21.28
N VAL A 159 3.53 -7.24 -21.49
CA VAL A 159 2.45 -6.77 -20.63
C VAL A 159 1.89 -7.98 -19.90
N HIS A 160 1.92 -7.93 -18.57
CA HIS A 160 1.33 -8.93 -17.70
C HIS A 160 0.00 -8.40 -17.16
N ASN A 161 -1.07 -9.14 -17.43
CA ASN A 161 -2.39 -8.87 -16.88
C ASN A 161 -2.50 -9.57 -15.53
N ILE A 162 -2.45 -8.81 -14.44
CA ILE A 162 -2.44 -9.34 -13.06
C ILE A 162 -3.78 -9.00 -12.42
N GLY A 163 -4.51 -10.00 -11.96
CA GLY A 163 -5.69 -9.83 -11.12
C GLY A 163 -5.29 -10.03 -9.67
N CYS A 164 -5.70 -9.13 -8.77
CA CYS A 164 -5.45 -9.27 -7.35
C CYS A 164 -6.77 -9.42 -6.61
N ARG A 165 -7.03 -10.61 -6.08
CA ARG A 165 -8.28 -10.94 -5.39
C ARG A 165 -8.19 -10.60 -3.91
N PRO A 166 -9.33 -10.41 -3.22
CA PRO A 166 -9.36 -10.41 -1.77
C PRO A 166 -8.77 -11.72 -1.21
N ARG A 167 -8.05 -11.65 -0.08
CA ARG A 167 -7.76 -12.85 0.71
C ARG A 167 -9.05 -13.36 1.36
N LEU A 168 -9.24 -14.66 1.54
CA LEU A 168 -10.48 -15.15 2.16
C LEU A 168 -10.54 -14.89 3.68
N ASP A 169 -9.40 -14.75 4.33
CA ASP A 169 -9.31 -14.62 5.80
C ASP A 169 -9.60 -13.20 6.30
N CYS A 170 -9.21 -12.19 5.52
CA CYS A 170 -9.30 -10.78 5.91
C CYS A 170 -9.82 -9.89 4.79
N MET A 171 -10.11 -10.45 3.60
CA MET A 171 -10.59 -9.72 2.44
C MET A 171 -9.67 -8.56 1.97
N ALA A 172 -8.47 -8.44 2.54
CA ALA A 172 -7.50 -7.44 2.15
C ALA A 172 -6.98 -7.75 0.74
N VAL A 173 -6.96 -6.72 -0.11
CA VAL A 173 -6.45 -6.81 -1.49
C VAL A 173 -5.11 -6.08 -1.62
N LYS A 174 -4.88 -5.03 -0.83
CA LYS A 174 -3.65 -4.23 -0.87
C LYS A 174 -3.30 -3.63 0.48
N MET A 175 -2.01 -3.39 0.70
CA MET A 175 -1.44 -2.58 1.78
C MET A 175 -0.56 -1.48 1.18
N THR A 176 -0.37 -0.39 1.92
CA THR A 176 0.53 0.70 1.53
C THR A 176 1.37 1.19 2.68
N ILE A 177 2.67 1.31 2.42
CA ILE A 177 3.68 1.85 3.32
C ILE A 177 4.13 3.20 2.71
N PRO A 178 4.00 4.33 3.45
CA PRO A 178 4.44 5.66 3.02
C PRO A 178 5.97 5.84 3.11
N ALA A 179 6.71 4.91 2.50
CA ALA A 179 8.16 4.95 2.36
C ALA A 179 8.60 4.05 1.22
N LYS A 180 9.76 4.35 0.62
CA LYS A 180 10.43 3.44 -0.32
C LYS A 180 11.18 2.35 0.43
N THR A 181 10.54 1.23 0.67
CA THR A 181 11.09 0.12 1.46
C THR A 181 11.12 -1.17 0.68
N LYS A 182 12.31 -1.77 0.56
CA LYS A 182 12.50 -3.14 0.07
C LYS A 182 12.23 -4.14 1.19
N ILE A 183 10.96 -4.51 1.34
CA ILE A 183 10.54 -5.56 2.26
C ILE A 183 11.11 -6.93 1.87
N THR A 184 11.42 -7.76 2.86
CA THR A 184 11.92 -9.14 2.68
C THR A 184 10.84 -10.20 2.92
N THR A 185 9.81 -9.84 3.66
CA THR A 185 8.64 -10.66 3.99
C THR A 185 7.37 -9.87 3.72
N ILE A 186 6.28 -10.55 3.41
CA ILE A 186 4.99 -9.91 3.17
C ILE A 186 4.33 -9.57 4.51
N PRO A 187 4.06 -8.29 4.80
CA PRO A 187 3.38 -7.89 6.03
C PRO A 187 1.92 -8.37 6.02
N GLU A 188 1.45 -8.81 7.19
CA GLU A 188 0.05 -9.19 7.39
C GLU A 188 -0.83 -7.92 7.46
N PRO A 189 -1.96 -7.89 6.75
CA PRO A 189 -2.88 -6.77 6.78
C PRO A 189 -3.63 -6.72 8.11
N SER A 190 -3.70 -5.54 8.71
CA SER A 190 -4.43 -5.26 9.95
C SER A 190 -5.89 -4.92 9.65
N MET A 191 -6.87 -5.71 10.12
CA MET A 191 -8.29 -5.40 9.92
C MET A 191 -8.85 -4.27 10.82
N ALA A 192 -7.99 -3.63 11.61
CA ALA A 192 -8.41 -2.57 12.51
C ALA A 192 -8.58 -1.23 11.77
N ALA A 193 -9.61 -0.47 12.14
CA ALA A 193 -9.81 0.89 11.63
C ALA A 193 -8.67 1.81 12.08
N PRO A 194 -8.31 2.84 11.29
CA PRO A 194 -7.32 3.81 11.71
C PRO A 194 -7.74 4.47 13.00
N HIS A 195 -6.74 4.80 13.78
CA HIS A 195 -6.94 5.59 14.96
C HIS A 195 -5.62 6.23 15.35
N VAL A 196 -5.74 7.28 16.13
CA VAL A 196 -4.65 7.84 16.92
C VAL A 196 -5.22 8.03 18.31
N HIS A 197 -4.47 7.64 19.35
CA HIS A 197 -4.89 7.79 20.73
C HIS A 197 -3.83 8.54 21.53
N ILE A 198 -4.24 9.63 22.17
CA ILE A 198 -3.44 10.34 23.15
C ILE A 198 -3.57 9.59 24.48
N ALA A 199 -2.47 9.39 25.19
CA ALA A 199 -2.46 8.68 26.46
C ALA A 199 -3.30 9.41 27.53
N GLU A 200 -3.37 10.74 27.47
CA GLU A 200 -4.11 11.55 28.43
C GLU A 200 -5.27 12.31 27.78
N SER A 201 -6.47 12.20 28.36
CA SER A 201 -7.63 13.01 27.97
C SER A 201 -7.58 14.45 28.53
N THR A 202 -6.81 14.67 29.60
CA THR A 202 -6.61 15.99 30.23
C THR A 202 -5.16 16.20 30.68
N ALA A 203 -4.73 17.45 30.71
CA ALA A 203 -3.40 17.85 31.14
C ALA A 203 -3.41 19.22 31.81
N THR A 204 -2.48 19.44 32.73
CA THR A 204 -2.28 20.74 33.38
C THR A 204 -0.86 21.21 33.13
N VAL A 205 -0.70 22.50 32.81
CA VAL A 205 0.60 23.14 32.60
C VAL A 205 0.58 24.54 33.20
N ALA A 206 1.67 24.98 33.81
CA ALA A 206 1.77 26.37 34.28
C ALA A 206 2.00 27.32 33.10
N VAL A 207 1.69 28.61 33.26
CA VAL A 207 2.12 29.65 32.30
C VAL A 207 3.64 29.59 32.13
N GLY A 208 4.13 29.50 30.88
CA GLY A 208 5.54 29.33 30.54
C GLY A 208 6.08 27.90 30.72
N GLY A 209 5.31 27.00 31.33
CA GLY A 209 5.67 25.59 31.47
C GLY A 209 5.40 24.79 30.20
N THR A 210 5.95 23.58 30.16
CA THR A 210 5.74 22.64 29.05
C THR A 210 5.27 21.27 29.55
N LYS A 211 4.52 20.56 28.73
CA LYS A 211 4.15 19.15 28.93
C LYS A 211 4.13 18.42 27.60
N LYS A 212 4.80 17.28 27.54
CA LYS A 212 4.75 16.36 26.39
C LYS A 212 3.47 15.51 26.47
N LEU A 213 2.66 15.53 25.42
CA LEU A 213 1.59 14.54 25.25
C LEU A 213 2.17 13.30 24.57
N THR A 214 1.72 12.12 25.02
CA THR A 214 2.20 10.83 24.50
C THR A 214 1.10 10.16 23.69
N ILE A 215 1.48 9.49 22.60
CA ILE A 215 0.56 8.68 21.80
C ILE A 215 0.61 7.25 22.35
N SER A 216 -0.54 6.76 22.83
CA SER A 216 -0.66 5.42 23.43
C SER A 216 -0.82 4.33 22.36
N SER A 217 -1.53 4.63 21.29
CA SER A 217 -1.60 3.78 20.10
C SER A 217 -1.89 4.60 18.85
N VAL A 218 -1.43 4.10 17.71
CA VAL A 218 -1.70 4.68 16.40
C VAL A 218 -1.72 3.56 15.37
N LEU A 219 -2.67 3.65 14.44
CA LEU A 219 -2.76 2.75 13.30
C LEU A 219 -3.08 3.56 12.04
N PRO A 220 -2.29 3.42 10.95
CA PRO A 220 -1.04 2.66 10.81
C PRO A 220 0.07 3.08 11.81
N ALA A 221 0.93 2.15 12.20
CA ALA A 221 1.96 2.37 13.23
C ALA A 221 3.00 3.45 12.84
N ASP A 222 3.18 3.68 11.55
CA ASP A 222 4.08 4.65 10.94
C ASP A 222 3.38 5.94 10.47
N SER A 223 2.15 6.17 10.93
CA SER A 223 1.39 7.37 10.58
C SER A 223 2.11 8.65 11.01
N VAL A 224 2.16 9.63 10.11
CA VAL A 224 2.60 10.99 10.46
C VAL A 224 1.51 11.66 11.29
N ILE A 225 1.83 11.93 12.55
CA ILE A 225 0.91 12.58 13.49
C ILE A 225 1.10 14.09 13.38
N THR A 226 0.00 14.79 13.11
CA THR A 226 -0.05 16.25 13.10
C THR A 226 -0.76 16.75 14.36
N TRP A 227 -0.27 17.84 14.93
CA TRP A 227 -0.79 18.42 16.16
C TRP A 227 -1.37 19.81 15.91
N SER A 228 -2.46 20.14 16.58
CA SER A 228 -3.05 21.49 16.54
C SER A 228 -3.60 21.90 17.92
N SER A 229 -3.67 23.21 18.15
CA SER A 229 -4.26 23.79 19.37
C SER A 229 -5.48 24.62 18.99
N GLY A 230 -6.62 24.32 19.64
CA GLY A 230 -7.87 25.05 19.45
C GLY A 230 -7.83 26.49 19.99
N THR A 231 -6.91 26.82 20.91
CA THR A 231 -6.74 28.17 21.43
C THR A 231 -5.26 28.47 21.68
N GLN A 232 -4.54 28.84 20.62
CA GLN A 232 -3.10 29.13 20.66
C GLN A 232 -2.71 30.25 21.63
N ALA A 233 -3.61 31.21 21.89
CA ALA A 233 -3.41 32.27 22.88
C ALA A 233 -3.36 31.75 24.34
N LYS A 234 -3.83 30.52 24.59
CA LYS A 234 -3.79 29.85 25.90
C LYS A 234 -2.69 28.82 25.98
N ALA A 235 -2.60 27.94 24.98
CA ALA A 235 -1.54 26.94 24.88
C ALA A 235 -1.16 26.68 23.42
N THR A 236 0.13 26.49 23.14
CA THR A 236 0.63 26.07 21.82
C THR A 236 1.11 24.62 21.88
N VAL A 237 1.19 23.95 20.73
CA VAL A 237 1.72 22.58 20.62
C VAL A 237 2.73 22.52 19.48
N ALA A 238 3.87 21.88 19.71
CA ALA A 238 4.90 21.64 18.71
C ALA A 238 4.62 20.38 17.88
N SER A 239 5.35 20.17 16.79
CA SER A 239 5.18 19.01 15.89
C SER A 239 5.42 17.66 16.56
N ASP A 240 6.15 17.65 17.67
CA ASP A 240 6.41 16.45 18.45
C ASP A 240 5.31 16.18 19.51
N GLY A 241 4.32 17.05 19.68
CA GLY A 241 3.30 16.94 20.74
C GLY A 241 3.69 17.60 22.07
N THR A 242 4.78 18.38 22.12
CA THR A 242 5.11 19.20 23.28
C THR A 242 4.20 20.42 23.35
N VAL A 243 3.41 20.52 24.43
CA VAL A 243 2.51 21.63 24.72
C VAL A 243 3.20 22.67 25.59
N THR A 244 3.03 23.95 25.27
CA THR A 244 3.53 25.09 26.05
C THR A 244 2.38 25.97 26.53
N GLY A 245 2.34 26.26 27.84
CA GLY A 245 1.36 27.18 28.41
C GLY A 245 1.69 28.64 28.12
N VAL A 246 0.73 29.42 27.59
CA VAL A 246 0.92 30.83 27.22
C VAL A 246 0.23 31.78 28.20
N THR A 247 -1.04 31.53 28.52
CA THR A 247 -1.82 32.35 29.45
C THR A 247 -2.88 31.47 30.11
N ALA A 248 -3.23 31.78 31.36
CA ALA A 248 -4.22 31.03 32.11
C ALA A 248 -5.55 30.87 31.33
N GLY A 249 -6.10 29.67 31.35
CA GLY A 249 -7.28 29.27 30.59
C GLY A 249 -7.22 27.81 30.16
N SER A 250 -8.04 27.42 29.18
CA SER A 250 -8.05 26.06 28.63
C SER A 250 -7.85 26.09 27.11
N SER A 251 -7.22 25.06 26.57
CA SER A 251 -7.12 24.80 25.13
C SER A 251 -7.30 23.31 24.87
N VAL A 252 -7.98 22.96 23.78
CA VAL A 252 -8.06 21.57 23.30
C VAL A 252 -6.92 21.34 22.32
N ILE A 253 -6.05 20.38 22.63
CA ILE A 253 -4.97 19.94 21.76
C ILE A 253 -5.45 18.72 20.99
N THR A 254 -5.30 18.73 19.67
CA THR A 254 -5.76 17.65 18.77
C THR A 254 -4.56 17.01 18.09
N ALA A 255 -4.44 15.69 18.20
CA ALA A 255 -3.57 14.87 17.35
C ALA A 255 -4.40 14.32 16.17
N SER A 256 -3.83 14.33 14.97
CA SER A 256 -4.49 13.85 13.75
C SER A 256 -3.56 13.03 12.88
N ILE A 257 -4.09 11.94 12.34
CA ILE A 257 -3.52 11.21 11.21
C ILE A 257 -4.47 11.30 10.02
N THR A 258 -3.92 11.23 8.80
CA THR A 258 -4.72 11.16 7.57
C THR A 258 -4.40 9.86 6.85
N VAL A 259 -5.43 9.06 6.59
CA VAL A 259 -5.30 7.78 5.88
C VAL A 259 -6.27 7.80 4.70
N ASP A 260 -5.73 7.71 3.49
CA ASP A 260 -6.47 7.76 2.22
C ASP A 260 -7.48 8.93 2.12
N GLY A 261 -7.02 10.12 2.51
CA GLY A 261 -7.80 11.35 2.45
C GLY A 261 -8.83 11.52 3.58
N THR A 262 -8.95 10.53 4.47
CA THR A 262 -9.81 10.61 5.67
C THR A 262 -8.97 10.96 6.90
N ALA A 263 -9.41 11.96 7.66
CA ALA A 263 -8.74 12.36 8.90
C ALA A 263 -9.30 11.60 10.12
N TYR A 264 -8.40 11.12 10.96
CA TYR A 264 -8.71 10.50 12.25
C TYR A 264 -8.04 11.33 13.33
N THR A 265 -8.76 11.60 14.41
CA THR A 265 -8.31 12.55 15.44
C THR A 265 -8.57 12.04 16.83
N ASP A 266 -7.71 12.45 17.77
CA ASP A 266 -7.98 12.36 19.20
C ASP A 266 -7.55 13.66 19.90
N THR A 267 -8.11 13.92 21.08
CA THR A 267 -8.00 15.22 21.74
C THR A 267 -7.64 15.13 23.22
N CYS A 268 -6.88 16.11 23.68
CA CYS A 268 -6.52 16.31 25.08
C CYS A 268 -6.90 17.73 25.52
N THR A 269 -7.65 17.87 26.61
CA THR A 269 -7.97 19.18 27.18
C THR A 269 -6.84 19.64 28.09
N VAL A 270 -6.15 20.71 27.71
CA VAL A 270 -5.07 21.32 28.49
C VAL A 270 -5.61 22.50 29.29
N THR A 271 -5.35 22.50 30.59
CA THR A 271 -5.61 23.63 31.50
C THR A 271 -4.30 24.32 31.83
N VAL A 272 -4.22 25.61 31.53
CA VAL A 272 -3.09 26.46 31.85
C VAL A 272 -3.36 27.19 33.16
N THR A 273 -2.54 26.95 34.18
CA THR A 273 -2.68 27.58 35.49
C THR A 273 -1.76 28.80 35.61
N SER A 274 -2.26 29.86 36.25
CA SER A 274 -1.43 31.01 36.63
C SER A 274 -0.31 30.56 37.58
N THR A 275 0.88 31.10 37.38
CA THR A 275 1.94 31.07 38.39
C THR A 275 1.57 32.04 39.50
N THR A 276 1.32 31.51 40.70
CA THR A 276 1.30 32.30 41.95
C THR A 276 2.67 32.86 42.27
#